data_AF-A0A251XL04-F1
#
_entry.id   AF-A0A251XL04-F1
#
_cell.length_a   1.000
_cell.length_b   1.000
_cell.length_c   1.000
_cell.angle_alpha   90.00
_cell.angle_beta   90.00
_cell.angle_gamma   90.00
#
_symmetry.space_group_name_H-M   'P 1'
#
loop_
_entity.id
_entity.type
_entity.pdbx_description
1 polymer ?
#
loop_
_entity_poly.entity_id
_entity_poly.type
_entity_poly.pdbx_seq_one_letter_code
_entity_poly.pdbx_strand_id
1 'polypeptide(L)'
;MPTIVAGDTNAGVDTEPHRLLLEHGALVDAWPAARERLTPEWGTWSNYKAPKRTTRRIDWMLVTPDIEVERVGINTTRIGGRAPSDHEALQAVVRC
;
A
#
# COMPACT_ATOMS: atom_id res chain seq x y z
N MET A 1 -11.85 -15.95 -8.11
CA MET A 1 -11.51 -15.09 -9.25
C MET A 1 -10.46 -14.11 -8.77
N PRO A 2 -9.45 -13.78 -9.58
CA PRO A 2 -8.46 -12.76 -9.24
C PRO A 2 -9.17 -11.44 -8.88
N THR A 3 -8.89 -10.91 -7.69
CA THR A 3 -9.49 -9.65 -7.22
C THR A 3 -8.44 -8.75 -6.56
N ILE A 4 -8.51 -7.45 -6.87
CA ILE A 4 -7.70 -6.41 -6.25
C ILE A 4 -8.64 -5.44 -5.55
N VAL A 5 -8.36 -5.13 -4.29
CA VAL A 5 -9.02 -4.09 -3.51
C VAL A 5 -7.98 -3.02 -3.19
N ALA A 6 -8.19 -1.79 -3.63
CA ALA A 6 -7.28 -0.69 -3.37
C ALA A 6 -8.04 0.57 -3.00
N GLY A 7 -7.49 1.36 -2.07
CA GLY A 7 -8.06 2.65 -1.68
C GLY A 7 -7.56 3.16 -0.34
N ASP A 8 -7.90 4.41 -0.05
CA ASP A 8 -7.76 5.01 1.28
C ASP A 8 -8.85 4.45 2.20
N THR A 9 -8.43 3.80 3.28
CA THR A 9 -9.35 3.20 4.27
C THR A 9 -9.43 3.99 5.56
N ASN A 10 -8.67 5.08 5.68
CA ASN A 10 -8.48 5.84 6.92
C ASN A 10 -8.00 5.01 8.12
N ALA A 11 -7.54 3.77 7.89
CA ALA A 11 -7.14 2.84 8.93
C ALA A 11 -5.72 2.32 8.66
N GLY A 12 -4.88 2.27 9.70
CA GLY A 12 -3.50 1.77 9.57
C GLY A 12 -3.45 0.26 9.37
N VAL A 13 -2.35 -0.25 8.80
CA VAL A 13 -2.11 -1.70 8.65
C VAL A 13 -1.85 -2.43 9.98
N ASP A 14 -1.80 -1.70 11.09
CA ASP A 14 -1.72 -2.19 12.46
C ASP A 14 -3.09 -2.22 13.17
N THR A 15 -4.18 -1.91 12.47
CA THR A 15 -5.53 -1.79 13.04
C THR A 15 -6.41 -3.01 12.77
N GLU A 16 -7.48 -3.16 13.56
CA GLU A 16 -8.41 -4.29 13.48
C GLU A 16 -9.07 -4.48 12.10
N PRO A 17 -9.54 -3.44 11.38
CA PRO A 17 -10.16 -3.64 10.07
C PRO A 17 -9.21 -4.25 9.04
N HIS A 18 -7.91 -3.92 9.10
CA HIS A 18 -6.89 -4.54 8.25
C HIS A 18 -6.73 -6.02 8.60
N ARG A 19 -6.58 -6.34 9.90
CA ARG A 19 -6.48 -7.73 10.39
C ARG A 19 -7.66 -8.60 9.95
N LEU A 20 -8.89 -8.10 10.09
CA LEU A 20 -10.11 -8.84 9.75
C LEU A 20 -10.22 -9.13 8.24
N LEU A 21 -9.79 -8.20 7.37
CA LEU A 21 -9.81 -8.43 5.92
C LEU A 21 -8.76 -9.45 5.46
N LEU A 22 -7.67 -9.59 6.19
CA LEU A 22 -6.64 -10.61 5.93
C LEU A 22 -6.95 -11.96 6.61
N GLU A 23 -7.96 -11.99 7.48
CA GLU A 23 -8.34 -13.20 8.20
C GLU A 23 -8.77 -14.30 7.22
N HIS A 24 -8.42 -15.54 7.55
CA HIS A 24 -8.66 -16.72 6.70
C HIS A 24 -7.95 -16.73 5.33
N GLY A 25 -7.12 -15.73 5.02
CA GLY A 25 -6.27 -15.72 3.83
C GLY A 25 -7.02 -15.55 2.50
N ALA A 26 -8.27 -15.09 2.53
CA ALA A 26 -9.03 -14.76 1.31
C ALA A 26 -8.42 -13.56 0.57
N LEU A 27 -7.77 -12.65 1.30
CA LEU A 27 -6.98 -11.55 0.79
C LEU A 27 -5.61 -11.54 1.49
N VAL A 28 -4.60 -11.03 0.79
CA VAL A 28 -3.27 -10.74 1.32
C VAL A 28 -2.90 -9.28 1.02
N ASP A 29 -2.14 -8.65 1.90
CA ASP A 29 -1.62 -7.30 1.66
C ASP A 29 -0.49 -7.36 0.62
N ALA A 30 -0.61 -6.57 -0.45
CA ALA A 30 0.35 -6.56 -1.54
C ALA A 30 1.76 -6.13 -1.08
N TRP A 31 1.88 -5.30 -0.04
CA TRP A 31 3.17 -4.82 0.43
C TRP A 31 4.06 -5.92 1.02
N PRO A 32 3.63 -6.70 2.02
CA PRO A 32 4.41 -7.82 2.52
C PRO A 32 4.48 -9.00 1.52
N ALA A 33 3.47 -9.18 0.65
CA ALA A 33 3.43 -10.27 -0.32
C ALA A 33 4.34 -10.06 -1.55
N ALA A 34 4.75 -8.82 -1.83
CA ALA A 34 5.57 -8.50 -3.00
C ALA A 34 6.93 -9.20 -2.99
N ARG A 35 7.35 -9.71 -4.15
CA ARG A 35 8.71 -10.25 -4.36
C ARG A 35 9.80 -9.19 -4.18
N GLU A 36 9.52 -7.97 -4.62
CA GLU A 36 10.44 -6.83 -4.50
C GLU A 36 9.71 -5.57 -4.01
N ARG A 37 10.31 -4.89 -3.03
CA ARG A 37 9.84 -3.58 -2.55
C ARG A 37 10.81 -2.51 -3.05
N LEU A 38 10.34 -1.67 -3.97
CA LEU A 38 11.15 -0.67 -4.68
C LEU A 38 11.49 0.55 -3.83
N THR A 39 10.77 0.75 -2.73
CA THR A 39 10.94 1.87 -1.82
C THR A 39 10.91 1.40 -0.38
N PRO A 40 11.39 2.23 0.58
CA PRO A 40 10.98 2.08 1.96
C PRO A 40 9.45 2.05 2.13
N GLU A 41 8.99 1.44 3.22
CA GLU A 41 7.59 1.55 3.65
C GLU A 41 7.36 2.93 4.25
N TRP A 42 7.07 3.89 3.38
CA TRP A 42 6.63 5.22 3.77
C TRP A 42 5.20 5.16 4.32
N GLY A 43 4.87 6.03 5.27
CA GLY A 43 3.48 6.31 5.56
C GLY A 43 2.82 6.92 4.32
N THR A 44 1.59 6.52 4.03
CA THR A 44 0.90 6.94 2.81
C THR A 44 0.13 8.22 3.00
N TRP A 45 -0.10 8.68 4.23
CA TRP A 45 -0.62 10.02 4.51
C TRP A 45 0.50 10.96 4.99
N SER A 46 0.96 11.83 4.11
CA SER A 46 2.00 12.82 4.44
C SER A 46 1.44 14.19 4.77
N ASN A 47 0.21 14.48 4.36
CA ASN A 47 -0.40 15.81 4.49
C ASN A 47 0.51 16.91 3.93
N TYR A 48 1.00 16.68 2.70
CA TYR A 48 1.93 17.54 1.97
C TYR A 48 3.31 17.74 2.64
N LYS A 49 3.60 17.07 3.75
CA LYS A 49 4.90 17.14 4.45
C LYS A 49 5.91 16.17 3.83
N ALA A 50 7.13 16.21 4.33
CA ALA A 50 8.14 15.21 3.99
C ALA A 50 7.66 13.80 4.40
N PRO A 51 7.78 12.78 3.53
CA PRO A 51 7.42 11.41 3.86
C PRO A 51 8.22 10.89 5.04
N LYS A 52 7.59 10.03 5.85
CA LYS A 52 8.21 9.40 7.02
C LYS A 52 7.98 7.89 6.97
N ARG A 53 8.96 7.11 7.42
CA ARG A 53 8.82 5.65 7.59
C ARG A 53 7.98 5.44 8.86
N THR A 54 6.69 5.14 8.71
CA THR A 54 5.74 5.02 9.83
C THR A 54 4.74 3.91 9.53
N THR A 55 4.06 3.38 10.56
CA THR A 55 2.95 2.43 10.40
C THR A 55 1.67 3.06 9.82
N ARG A 56 1.70 4.37 9.56
CA ARG A 56 0.57 5.15 9.02
C ARG A 56 0.39 4.95 7.51
N ARG A 57 0.37 3.69 7.07
CA ARG A 57 -0.06 3.27 5.74
C ARG A 57 -1.56 3.04 5.80
N ILE A 58 -2.32 4.04 5.38
CA ILE A 58 -3.79 4.04 5.37
C ILE A 58 -4.37 3.79 3.97
N ASP A 59 -3.52 3.84 2.96
CA ASP A 59 -3.85 3.44 1.60
C ASP A 59 -3.45 1.98 1.45
N TRP A 60 -4.45 1.12 1.23
CA TRP A 60 -4.26 -0.32 1.15
C TRP A 60 -4.28 -0.80 -0.29
N MET A 61 -3.61 -1.92 -0.52
CA MET A 61 -3.75 -2.72 -1.72
C MET A 61 -3.77 -4.18 -1.28
N LEU A 62 -4.95 -4.79 -1.33
CA LEU A 62 -5.18 -6.18 -0.97
C LEU A 62 -5.46 -6.97 -2.25
N VAL A 63 -4.93 -8.19 -2.33
CA VAL A 63 -5.09 -9.06 -3.50
C VAL A 63 -5.53 -10.45 -3.06
N THR A 64 -6.23 -11.17 -3.92
CA THR A 64 -6.48 -12.60 -3.70
C THR A 64 -5.16 -13.39 -3.87
N PRO A 65 -4.97 -14.54 -3.19
CA PRO A 65 -3.70 -15.27 -3.18
C PRO A 65 -3.22 -15.80 -4.55
N ASP A 66 -4.11 -15.88 -5.54
CA ASP A 66 -3.83 -16.24 -6.92
C ASP A 66 -3.17 -15.12 -7.73
N ILE A 67 -3.09 -13.89 -7.21
CA ILE A 67 -2.38 -12.77 -7.83
C ILE A 67 -0.94 -12.71 -7.30
N GLU A 68 0.02 -12.83 -8.21
CA GLU A 68 1.43 -12.63 -7.89
C GLU A 68 1.77 -11.13 -7.89
N VAL A 69 2.30 -10.62 -6.77
CA VAL A 69 2.80 -9.24 -6.67
C VAL A 69 4.30 -9.23 -6.96
N GLU A 70 4.70 -8.83 -8.17
CA GLU A 70 6.11 -8.79 -8.57
C GLU A 70 6.87 -7.68 -7.86
N ARG A 71 6.33 -6.47 -7.92
CA ARG A 71 6.96 -5.25 -7.41
C ARG A 71 5.92 -4.40 -6.72
N VAL A 72 6.31 -3.76 -5.62
CA VAL A 72 5.49 -2.76 -4.91
C VAL A 72 6.35 -1.56 -4.54
N GLY A 73 5.76 -0.37 -4.51
CA GLY A 73 6.43 0.85 -4.07
C GLY A 73 5.46 1.92 -3.60
N ILE A 74 5.91 2.77 -2.69
CA ILE A 74 5.19 3.97 -2.27
C ILE A 74 5.91 5.17 -2.87
N ASN A 75 5.28 5.78 -3.87
CA ASN A 75 5.85 6.84 -4.65
C ASN A 75 5.77 8.17 -3.91
N THR A 76 6.94 8.64 -3.48
CA THR A 76 7.10 9.90 -2.75
C THR A 76 7.68 11.03 -3.60
N THR A 77 7.55 10.94 -4.92
CA THR A 77 8.04 11.95 -5.86
C THR A 77 7.49 13.33 -5.54
N ARG A 78 8.34 14.35 -5.69
CA ARG A 78 7.98 15.76 -5.51
C ARG A 78 8.30 16.52 -6.80
N ILE A 79 7.30 17.14 -7.42
CA ILE A 79 7.45 17.92 -8.65
C ILE A 79 7.64 19.38 -8.25
N GLY A 80 8.78 19.97 -8.60
CA GLY A 80 9.13 21.33 -8.15
C GLY A 80 9.15 21.47 -6.61
N GLY A 81 9.50 20.38 -5.90
CA GLY A 81 9.48 20.33 -4.44
C GLY A 81 8.10 20.15 -3.80
N ARG A 82 7.03 19.98 -4.58
CA ARG A 82 5.66 19.85 -4.09
C ARG A 82 5.14 18.42 -4.21
N ALA A 83 4.38 17.99 -3.21
CA ALA A 83 3.66 16.71 -3.26
C ALA A 83 2.47 16.83 -4.23
N PRO A 84 2.23 15.85 -5.12
CA PRO A 84 1.07 15.84 -6.01
C PRO A 84 -0.28 15.67 -5.28
N SER A 85 -0.26 15.12 -4.06
CA SER A 85 -1.39 14.86 -3.18
C SER A 85 -0.93 14.96 -1.73
N ASP A 86 -1.86 15.03 -0.77
CA ASP A 86 -1.58 14.77 0.65
C ASP A 86 -1.29 13.29 0.95
N HIS A 87 -1.57 12.40 -0.01
CA HIS A 87 -1.23 10.99 0.03
C HIS A 87 -0.04 10.64 -0.87
N GLU A 88 0.74 9.65 -0.46
CA GLU A 88 1.80 9.01 -1.25
C GLU A 88 1.23 7.77 -1.95
N ALA A 89 1.39 7.69 -3.27
CA ALA A 89 0.74 6.64 -4.05
C ALA A 89 1.36 5.26 -3.81
N LEU A 90 0.55 4.30 -3.36
CA LEU A 90 0.90 2.88 -3.35
C LEU A 90 0.70 2.27 -4.75
N GLN A 91 1.77 1.70 -5.31
CA GLN A 91 1.80 1.17 -6.67
C GLN A 91 2.30 -0.28 -6.67
N ALA A 92 1.75 -1.12 -7.56
CA ALA A 92 2.22 -2.49 -7.73
C ALA A 92 2.22 -2.95 -9.20
N VAL A 93 3.09 -3.91 -9.51
CA VAL A 93 3.07 -4.70 -10.74
C VAL A 93 2.64 -6.11 -10.37
N VAL A 94 1.61 -6.63 -11.04
CA VAL A 94 0.98 -7.91 -10.72
C VAL A 94 0.91 -8.85 -11.93
N ARG A 95 0.82 -10.15 -11.67
CA ARG A 95 0.48 -11.20 -12.65
C ARG A 95 -0.70 -12.03 -12.17
N CYS A 96 -1.54 -12.45 -13.10
CA CYS A 96 -2.73 -13.28 -12.89
C CYS A 96 -2.67 -14.50 -13.81
#